data_AF-A0A1C5U6Z8-F1
#
_entry.id   AF-A0A1C5U6Z8-F1
#
_cell.length_a   1.000
_cell.length_b   1.000
_cell.length_c   1.000
_cell.angle_alpha   90.00
_cell.angle_beta   90.00
_cell.angle_gamma   90.00
#
_symmetry.space_group_name_H-M   'P 1'
#
loop_
_entity.id
_entity.type
_entity.pdbx_description
1 polymer ?
#
loop_
_entity_poly.entity_id
_entity_poly.type
_entity_poly.pdbx_seq_one_letter_code
_entity_poly.pdbx_strand_id
1 'polypeptide(L)'
;MTDKNGLLTNAGKLMTDQHTVYNSRMFCTRWNGLEKGSIFNDALDDKEYDIYSIRSMRRNPVIADLFHRMKYMERRGSGLRKIVSETEKLPGYSEIYKPEFLSTATDFRVILKNVNYIMCGASVHDAAHDTAHDTSVISKQNLLLEFCADPKSRDEMQAYINVSSRSHFSKYYLKPLLSSGKLEMMFPYKPKSKNQKYSTVHTK
;
A
#
# COMPACT_ATOMS: atom_id res chain seq x y z
N MET A 1 -14.96 19.55 25.33
CA MET A 1 -14.82 19.02 23.96
C MET A 1 -15.81 19.65 22.97
N THR A 2 -16.70 20.52 23.44
CA THR A 2 -17.56 21.40 22.63
C THR A 2 -16.98 22.81 22.59
N ASP A 3 -17.31 23.57 21.55
CA ASP A 3 -16.99 24.98 21.43
C ASP A 3 -17.89 25.85 22.31
N LYS A 4 -17.64 27.17 22.30
CA LYS A 4 -18.43 28.16 23.05
C LYS A 4 -19.91 28.22 22.64
N ASN A 5 -20.29 27.61 21.52
CA ASN A 5 -21.65 27.54 21.01
C ASN A 5 -22.31 26.19 21.34
N GLY A 6 -21.64 25.33 22.12
CA GLY A 6 -22.13 24.00 22.48
C GLY A 6 -21.98 22.95 21.37
N LEU A 7 -21.33 23.28 20.25
CA LEU A 7 -21.11 22.35 19.14
C LEU A 7 -19.84 21.53 19.36
N LEU A 8 -19.85 20.27 18.95
CA LEU A 8 -18.73 19.37 19.17
C LEU A 8 -17.51 19.79 18.33
N THR A 9 -16.38 20.05 18.99
CA THR A 9 -15.11 20.40 18.31
C THR A 9 -14.58 19.22 17.49
N ASN A 10 -13.67 19.46 16.54
CA ASN A 10 -13.06 18.36 15.77
C ASN A 10 -12.34 17.34 16.66
N ALA A 11 -11.73 17.76 17.76
CA ALA A 11 -11.19 16.86 18.78
C ALA A 11 -12.30 16.09 19.51
N GLY A 12 -13.43 16.75 19.78
CA GLY A 12 -14.68 16.18 20.27
C GLY A 12 -15.21 15.04 19.40
N LYS A 13 -15.38 15.32 18.11
CA LYS A 13 -15.84 14.36 17.09
C LYS A 13 -14.92 13.15 16.93
N LEU A 14 -13.67 13.25 17.40
CA LEU A 14 -12.71 12.16 17.35
C LEU A 14 -12.90 11.12 18.45
N MET A 15 -13.44 11.54 19.60
CA MET A 15 -13.61 10.67 20.78
C MET A 15 -15.04 10.15 20.92
N THR A 16 -15.93 10.45 19.98
CA THR A 16 -17.27 9.87 19.96
C THR A 16 -17.22 8.47 19.38
N ASP A 17 -17.97 7.53 19.97
CA ASP A 17 -18.02 6.13 19.54
C ASP A 17 -18.48 5.91 18.08
N GLN A 18 -19.10 6.93 17.47
CA GLN A 18 -19.46 6.91 16.05
C GLN A 18 -18.33 7.46 15.17
N HIS A 19 -17.96 6.70 14.13
CA HIS A 19 -16.97 7.06 13.10
C HIS A 19 -17.42 8.27 12.26
N THR A 20 -17.34 9.46 12.85
CA THR A 20 -17.76 10.72 12.21
C THR A 20 -16.65 11.29 11.32
N VAL A 21 -15.42 10.76 11.44
CA VAL A 21 -14.25 11.22 10.68
C VAL A 21 -13.87 10.16 9.64
N TYR A 22 -14.16 10.44 8.36
CA TYR A 22 -13.87 9.59 7.20
C TYR A 22 -12.42 9.65 6.70
N ASN A 23 -11.49 10.18 7.50
CA ASN A 23 -10.13 10.44 7.05
C ASN A 23 -9.18 9.40 7.65
N SER A 24 -8.41 8.71 6.79
CA SER A 24 -7.41 7.72 7.22
C SER A 24 -6.14 8.33 7.81
N ARG A 25 -6.07 9.67 7.93
CA ARG A 25 -4.89 10.39 8.40
C ARG A 25 -5.24 11.31 9.56
N MET A 26 -4.52 11.12 10.66
CA MET A 26 -4.60 11.95 11.86
C MET A 26 -3.31 12.74 12.01
N PHE A 27 -3.42 14.08 12.03
CA PHE A 27 -2.32 14.98 12.29
C PHE A 27 -2.45 15.51 13.72
N CYS A 28 -1.55 15.07 14.61
CA CYS A 28 -1.48 15.56 15.98
C CYS A 28 -0.43 16.67 16.07
N THR A 29 -0.84 17.93 16.08
CA THR A 29 0.08 19.06 16.33
C THR A 29 0.42 19.17 17.82
N ARG A 30 1.69 19.44 18.13
CA ARG A 30 2.20 19.63 19.49
C ARG A 30 1.71 20.96 20.10
N TRP A 31 1.04 20.87 21.25
CA TRP A 31 0.60 22.01 22.06
C TRP A 31 1.41 22.03 23.36
N ASN A 32 1.94 23.20 23.74
CA ASN A 32 2.61 23.42 25.02
C ASN A 32 1.68 24.24 25.93
N GLY A 33 0.70 23.56 26.53
CA GLY A 33 -0.35 24.25 27.29
C GLY A 33 -1.31 25.00 26.38
N LEU A 34 -1.33 26.33 26.47
CA LEU A 34 -2.25 27.19 25.70
C LEU A 34 -1.71 27.61 24.33
N GLU A 35 -0.42 27.41 24.08
CA GLU A 35 0.23 27.86 22.84
C GLU A 35 0.75 26.69 22.01
N LYS A 36 0.80 26.89 20.69
CA LYS A 36 1.43 25.95 19.76
C LYS A 36 2.93 25.92 20.06
N GLY A 37 3.50 24.72 20.27
CA GLY A 37 4.93 24.60 20.54
C GLY A 37 5.78 25.11 19.37
N SER A 38 6.87 25.84 19.66
CA SER A 38 7.81 26.37 18.67
C SER A 38 8.97 25.39 18.42
N ILE A 39 9.41 25.30 17.17
CA ILE A 39 10.50 24.41 16.69
C ILE A 39 11.84 24.71 17.39
N PHE A 40 12.08 25.98 17.76
CA PHE A 40 13.42 26.46 18.14
C PHE A 40 13.87 26.12 19.56
N ASN A 41 12.95 25.89 20.50
CA ASN A 41 13.33 25.70 21.92
C ASN A 41 13.50 24.23 22.33
N ASP A 42 13.12 23.28 21.47
CA ASP A 42 12.95 21.87 21.85
C ASP A 42 13.76 20.88 20.97
N ALA A 43 14.53 21.36 19.99
CA ALA A 43 15.30 20.53 19.06
C ALA A 43 16.77 20.44 19.50
N LEU A 44 17.15 19.33 20.15
CA LEU A 44 18.57 19.02 20.41
C LEU A 44 19.05 17.71 19.80
N ASP A 45 18.19 16.81 19.34
CA ASP A 45 18.67 15.59 18.67
C ASP A 45 17.58 14.93 17.82
N ASP A 46 17.87 14.71 16.54
CA ASP A 46 17.03 13.98 15.58
C ASP A 46 17.34 12.47 15.60
N LYS A 47 18.02 11.97 16.64
CA LYS A 47 18.34 10.54 16.76
C LYS A 47 17.08 9.70 16.88
N GLU A 48 17.01 8.73 15.98
CA GLU A 48 16.05 7.64 15.98
C GLU A 48 16.28 6.79 17.25
N TYR A 49 15.36 6.87 18.22
CA TYR A 49 15.45 6.12 19.46
C TYR A 49 14.91 4.69 19.27
N ASP A 50 15.68 3.68 19.67
CA ASP A 50 15.20 2.31 19.77
C ASP A 50 13.98 2.25 20.69
N ILE A 51 12.85 1.79 20.17
CA ILE A 51 11.55 1.66 20.86
C ILE A 51 11.67 0.89 22.18
N TYR A 52 12.62 -0.06 22.27
CA TYR A 52 12.86 -0.83 23.49
C TYR A 52 13.62 -0.05 24.58
N SER A 53 14.27 1.05 24.21
CA SER A 53 15.11 1.89 25.08
C SER A 53 14.44 3.20 25.50
N ILE A 54 13.31 3.57 24.90
CA ILE A 54 12.60 4.83 25.20
C ILE A 54 12.12 4.85 26.65
N ARG A 55 12.52 5.90 27.40
CA ARG A 55 11.96 6.17 28.72
C ARG A 55 10.48 6.50 28.60
N SER A 56 9.64 5.64 29.14
CA SER A 56 8.21 5.90 29.25
C SER A 56 7.98 7.06 30.24
N MET A 57 7.87 8.29 29.74
CA MET A 57 7.55 9.49 30.52
C MET A 57 6.23 10.10 30.04
N ARG A 58 5.34 10.43 30.98
CA ARG A 58 4.06 11.08 30.69
C ARG A 58 4.28 12.58 30.56
N ARG A 59 3.94 13.14 29.40
CA ARG A 59 4.03 14.58 29.15
C ARG A 59 3.00 15.37 29.96
N ASN A 60 1.81 14.80 30.14
CA ASN A 60 0.78 15.33 31.02
C ASN A 60 0.34 14.24 32.03
N PRO A 61 0.85 14.27 33.27
CA PRO A 61 0.51 13.28 34.29
C PRO A 61 -0.98 13.26 34.66
N VAL A 62 -1.65 14.42 34.65
CA VAL A 62 -3.06 14.55 35.06
C VAL A 62 -3.97 13.83 34.06
N ILE A 63 -3.77 14.08 32.76
CA ILE A 63 -4.54 13.42 31.70
C ILE A 63 -4.27 11.91 31.70
N ALA A 64 -2.99 11.51 31.85
CA ALA A 64 -2.62 10.11 31.88
C ALA A 64 -3.21 9.36 33.09
N ASP A 65 -3.27 10.00 34.26
CA ASP A 65 -3.88 9.42 35.45
C ASP A 65 -5.40 9.24 35.28
N LEU A 66 -6.08 10.23 34.68
CA LEU A 66 -7.50 10.12 34.35
C LEU A 66 -7.76 8.91 33.43
N PHE A 67 -7.05 8.79 32.31
CA PHE A 67 -7.23 7.67 31.38
C PHE A 67 -6.89 6.32 32.01
N HIS A 68 -5.92 6.27 32.93
CA HIS A 68 -5.61 5.06 33.67
C HIS A 68 -6.74 4.66 34.63
N ARG A 69 -7.31 5.62 35.38
CA ARG A 69 -8.44 5.38 36.29
C ARG A 69 -9.67 4.91 35.53
N MET A 70 -9.93 5.50 34.37
CA MET A 70 -11.02 5.12 33.47
C MET A 70 -10.76 3.80 32.71
N LYS A 71 -9.62 3.12 32.95
CA LYS A 71 -9.22 1.87 32.28
C LYS A 71 -9.08 1.97 30.76
N TYR A 72 -8.97 3.18 30.22
CA TYR A 72 -8.65 3.42 28.82
C TYR A 72 -7.15 3.35 28.53
N MET A 73 -6.31 3.29 29.56
CA MET A 73 -4.86 3.17 29.43
C MET A 73 -4.29 2.13 30.41
N GLU A 74 -3.42 1.27 29.89
CA GLU A 74 -2.71 0.26 30.67
C GLU A 74 -1.57 0.84 31.54
N ARG A 75 -0.80 -0.05 32.19
CA ARG A 75 0.35 0.36 33.01
C ARG A 75 1.41 1.04 32.14
N ARG A 76 2.18 1.93 32.77
CA ARG A 76 3.22 2.73 32.13
C ARG A 76 4.20 1.85 31.34
N GLY A 77 4.45 2.23 30.08
CA GLY A 77 5.55 1.68 29.27
C GLY A 77 5.28 0.34 28.56
N SER A 78 4.09 -0.27 28.71
CA SER A 78 3.76 -1.52 28.00
C SER A 78 3.12 -1.31 26.63
N GLY A 79 2.51 -0.14 26.37
CA GLY A 79 1.68 0.10 25.18
C GLY A 79 2.35 -0.20 23.84
N LEU A 80 3.55 0.33 23.59
CA LEU A 80 4.25 0.11 22.32
C LEU A 80 4.59 -1.38 22.12
N ARG A 81 5.06 -2.04 23.18
CA ARG A 81 5.36 -3.48 23.15
C ARG A 81 4.10 -4.31 22.91
N LYS A 82 2.99 -3.91 23.53
CA LYS A 82 1.70 -4.59 23.38
C LYS A 82 1.20 -4.49 21.96
N ILE A 83 1.28 -3.31 21.34
CA ILE A 83 0.93 -3.11 19.93
C ILE A 83 1.69 -4.09 19.03
N VAL A 84 3.01 -4.23 19.22
CA VAL A 84 3.82 -5.19 18.46
C VAL A 84 3.37 -6.63 18.74
N SER A 85 3.29 -7.02 20.01
CA SER A 85 2.95 -8.41 20.39
C SER A 85 1.54 -8.85 19.98
N GLU A 86 0.58 -7.93 19.95
CA GLU A 86 -0.79 -8.23 19.51
C GLU A 86 -0.88 -8.29 17.98
N THR A 87 -0.07 -7.48 17.28
CA THR A 87 0.00 -7.55 15.81
C THR A 87 0.63 -8.86 15.35
N GLU A 88 1.66 -9.35 16.04
CA GLU A 88 2.32 -10.64 15.77
C GLU A 88 1.38 -11.85 15.92
N LYS A 89 0.36 -11.74 16.78
CA LYS A 89 -0.63 -12.82 17.00
C LYS A 89 -1.71 -12.89 15.93
N LEU A 90 -1.79 -11.90 15.02
CA LEU A 90 -2.86 -11.86 14.03
C LEU A 90 -2.68 -12.97 12.98
N PRO A 91 -3.78 -13.62 12.54
CA PRO A 91 -3.71 -14.60 11.46
C PRO A 91 -3.26 -13.91 10.16
N GLY A 92 -2.27 -14.49 9.48
CA GLY A 92 -1.69 -13.90 8.26
C GLY A 92 -0.55 -12.92 8.51
N TYR A 93 -0.11 -12.76 9.76
CA TYR A 93 1.05 -11.95 10.10
C TYR A 93 2.34 -12.50 9.45
N SER A 94 3.14 -11.58 8.95
CA SER A 94 4.54 -11.80 8.56
C SER A 94 5.35 -10.56 8.93
N GLU A 95 6.67 -10.67 8.94
CA GLU A 95 7.56 -9.60 9.41
C GLU A 95 7.35 -8.26 8.65
N ILE A 96 6.81 -8.30 7.43
CA ILE A 96 6.49 -7.08 6.66
C ILE A 96 5.39 -6.23 7.32
N TYR A 97 4.51 -6.86 8.11
CA TYR A 97 3.38 -6.21 8.79
C TYR A 97 3.73 -5.68 10.18
N LYS A 98 4.98 -5.85 10.60
CA LYS A 98 5.47 -5.35 11.89
C LYS A 98 5.20 -3.85 12.03
N PRO A 99 4.61 -3.39 13.15
CA PRO A 99 4.37 -1.98 13.37
C PRO A 99 5.67 -1.18 13.37
N GLU A 100 5.72 -0.10 12.60
CA GLU A 100 6.86 0.82 12.53
C GLU A 100 6.55 2.08 13.35
N PHE A 101 7.49 2.49 14.20
CA PHE A 101 7.36 3.67 15.04
C PHE A 101 8.48 4.63 14.68
N LEU A 102 8.10 5.83 14.23
CA LEU A 102 9.04 6.89 13.90
C LEU A 102 8.76 8.07 14.82
N SER A 103 9.80 8.57 15.47
CA SER A 103 9.72 9.76 16.29
C SER A 103 10.69 10.79 15.75
N THR A 104 10.17 11.93 15.29
CA THR A 104 10.95 13.11 14.93
C THR A 104 10.78 14.18 16.01
N ALA A 105 11.49 15.31 15.88
CA ALA A 105 11.32 16.44 16.78
C ALA A 105 9.88 17.01 16.80
N THR A 106 9.16 16.88 15.68
CA THR A 106 7.85 17.51 15.46
C THR A 106 6.69 16.53 15.43
N ASP A 107 6.94 15.27 15.09
CA ASP A 107 5.89 14.27 14.97
C ASP A 107 6.28 12.92 15.55
N PHE A 108 5.25 12.18 15.94
CA PHE A 108 5.35 10.77 16.26
C PHE A 108 4.39 10.05 15.32
N ARG A 109 4.93 9.14 14.51
CA ARG A 109 4.20 8.38 13.51
C ARG A 109 4.23 6.91 13.86
N VAL A 110 3.07 6.27 13.76
CA VAL A 110 2.92 4.83 13.91
C VAL A 110 2.29 4.29 12.63
N ILE A 111 2.95 3.33 12.01
CA ILE A 111 2.47 2.67 10.79
C ILE A 111 2.01 1.27 11.17
N LEU A 112 0.70 1.06 11.12
CA LEU A 112 0.05 -0.25 11.33
C LEU A 112 -0.46 -0.74 9.98
N LYS A 113 0.22 -1.75 9.42
CA LYS A 113 -0.15 -2.33 8.13
C LYS A 113 -1.31 -3.30 8.32
N ASN A 114 -2.30 -3.24 7.45
CA ASN A 114 -3.49 -4.09 7.55
C ASN A 114 -3.17 -5.51 7.07
N VAL A 115 -3.14 -6.46 8.00
CA VAL A 115 -2.86 -7.88 7.76
C VAL A 115 -3.96 -8.57 6.93
N ASN A 116 -5.19 -8.06 7.01
CA ASN A 116 -6.35 -8.61 6.28
C ASN A 116 -6.53 -7.98 4.89
N TYR A 117 -5.67 -7.02 4.51
CA TYR A 117 -5.78 -6.37 3.22
C TYR A 117 -5.05 -7.19 2.17
N ILE A 118 -5.77 -8.11 1.51
CA ILE A 118 -5.33 -8.64 0.23
C ILE A 118 -5.35 -7.47 -0.75
N MET A 119 -4.19 -6.86 -0.96
CA MET A 119 -4.00 -5.79 -1.93
C MET A 119 -4.33 -6.31 -3.33
N CYS A 120 -5.59 -6.19 -3.74
CA CYS A 120 -5.93 -6.09 -5.15
C CYS A 120 -5.47 -4.71 -5.64
N GLY A 121 -4.15 -4.57 -5.86
CA GLY A 121 -3.51 -3.43 -6.52
C GLY A 121 -3.21 -2.20 -5.66
N ALA A 122 -2.01 -2.12 -5.07
CA ALA A 122 -1.13 -0.93 -5.12
C ALA A 122 0.19 -1.15 -4.32
N SER A 123 1.28 -1.34 -5.09
CA SER A 123 2.63 -0.78 -4.86
C SER A 123 3.43 -1.10 -3.58
N VAL A 124 3.78 -2.38 -3.34
CA VAL A 124 5.03 -2.77 -2.63
C VAL A 124 5.74 -3.90 -3.39
N HIS A 125 5.72 -3.87 -4.73
CA HIS A 125 6.23 -4.95 -5.59
C HIS A 125 7.43 -4.58 -6.48
N ASP A 126 8.21 -3.55 -6.16
CA ASP A 126 9.26 -3.07 -7.09
C ASP A 126 10.63 -3.77 -7.00
N ALA A 127 10.78 -4.87 -6.26
CA ALA A 127 12.08 -5.58 -6.25
C ALA A 127 12.03 -7.11 -6.25
N ALA A 128 10.87 -7.75 -6.04
CA ALA A 128 10.79 -9.22 -5.93
C ALA A 128 9.70 -9.88 -6.77
N HIS A 129 8.84 -9.12 -7.47
CA HIS A 129 7.76 -9.68 -8.30
C HIS A 129 7.99 -9.57 -9.81
N ASP A 130 8.96 -8.76 -10.25
CA ASP A 130 9.35 -8.70 -11.67
C ASP A 130 9.86 -10.05 -12.16
N THR A 131 10.66 -10.77 -11.36
CA THR A 131 11.24 -12.05 -11.78
C THR A 131 10.19 -13.16 -11.97
N ALA A 132 9.11 -13.16 -11.18
CA ALA A 132 8.07 -14.20 -11.25
C ALA A 132 6.99 -13.89 -12.30
N HIS A 133 6.57 -12.63 -12.43
CA HIS A 133 5.55 -12.27 -13.41
C HIS A 133 6.11 -12.29 -14.84
N ASP A 134 7.39 -11.93 -15.04
CA ASP A 134 8.06 -12.03 -16.35
C ASP A 134 8.17 -13.49 -16.83
N THR A 135 8.46 -14.44 -15.94
CA THR A 135 8.51 -15.87 -16.30
C THR A 135 7.15 -16.38 -16.81
N SER A 136 6.04 -15.88 -16.24
CA SER A 136 4.67 -16.25 -16.67
C SER A 136 4.24 -15.57 -17.99
N VAL A 137 4.71 -14.35 -18.23
CA VAL A 137 4.38 -13.59 -19.44
C VAL A 137 5.19 -14.11 -20.63
N ILE A 138 6.49 -14.38 -20.42
CA ILE A 138 7.39 -14.94 -21.46
C ILE A 138 6.93 -16.33 -21.88
N SER A 139 6.56 -17.20 -20.94
CA SER A 139 6.05 -18.56 -21.26
C SER A 139 4.77 -18.52 -22.10
N LYS A 140 3.81 -17.66 -21.74
CA LYS A 140 2.58 -17.45 -22.53
C LYS A 140 2.84 -16.79 -23.88
N GLN A 141 3.84 -15.91 -24.00
CA GLN A 141 4.25 -15.35 -25.29
C GLN A 141 4.82 -16.45 -26.21
N ASN A 142 5.61 -17.39 -25.70
CA ASN A 142 6.10 -18.52 -26.49
C ASN A 142 4.96 -19.44 -26.96
N LEU A 143 3.98 -19.72 -26.10
CA LEU A 143 2.77 -20.47 -26.48
C LEU A 143 1.98 -19.77 -27.59
N LEU A 144 1.90 -18.44 -27.57
CA LEU A 144 1.27 -17.68 -28.66
C LEU A 144 2.05 -17.81 -29.97
N LEU A 145 3.38 -17.85 -29.93
CA LEU A 145 4.20 -18.02 -31.13
C LEU A 145 3.97 -19.42 -31.76
N GLU A 146 3.88 -20.47 -30.96
CA GLU A 146 3.52 -21.79 -31.47
C GLU A 146 2.10 -21.81 -32.06
N PHE A 147 1.15 -21.16 -31.39
CA PHE A 147 -0.24 -21.12 -31.84
C PHE A 147 -0.47 -20.27 -33.11
N CYS A 148 0.37 -19.25 -33.32
CA CYS A 148 0.29 -18.34 -34.48
C CYS A 148 1.09 -18.82 -35.70
N ALA A 149 1.49 -20.09 -35.76
CA ALA A 149 2.01 -20.69 -36.98
C ALA A 149 0.99 -20.56 -38.14
N ASP A 150 -0.30 -20.72 -37.83
CA ASP A 150 -1.40 -20.35 -38.73
C ASP A 150 -1.88 -18.92 -38.43
N PRO A 151 -2.35 -18.14 -39.42
CA PRO A 151 -2.88 -16.79 -39.17
C PRO A 151 -4.09 -16.80 -38.24
N LYS A 152 -3.92 -16.29 -37.01
CA LYS A 152 -4.98 -16.22 -35.98
C LYS A 152 -5.46 -14.81 -35.73
N SER A 153 -6.72 -14.70 -35.35
CA SER A 153 -7.31 -13.46 -34.87
C SER A 153 -6.90 -13.18 -33.42
N ARG A 154 -7.03 -11.92 -33.02
CA ARG A 154 -6.75 -11.49 -31.66
C ARG A 154 -7.65 -12.16 -30.62
N ASP A 155 -8.89 -12.44 -30.97
CA ASP A 155 -9.88 -13.04 -30.06
C ASP A 155 -9.54 -14.52 -29.81
N GLU A 156 -9.11 -15.25 -30.84
CA GLU A 156 -8.64 -16.64 -30.72
C GLU A 156 -7.36 -16.73 -29.88
N MET A 157 -6.39 -15.85 -30.11
CA MET A 157 -5.18 -15.79 -29.30
C MET A 157 -5.49 -15.49 -27.83
N GLN A 158 -6.40 -14.56 -27.58
CA GLN A 158 -6.80 -14.17 -26.23
C GLN A 158 -7.48 -15.32 -25.48
N ALA A 159 -8.35 -16.08 -26.16
CA ALA A 159 -8.98 -17.27 -25.61
C ALA A 159 -7.96 -18.37 -25.30
N TYR A 160 -6.99 -18.59 -26.20
CA TYR A 160 -5.97 -19.64 -26.04
C TYR A 160 -5.12 -19.46 -24.77
N ILE A 161 -4.70 -18.24 -24.46
CA ILE A 161 -3.91 -17.96 -23.24
C ILE A 161 -4.75 -17.62 -21.99
N ASN A 162 -6.07 -17.82 -22.05
CA ASN A 162 -7.03 -17.55 -20.97
C ASN A 162 -6.93 -16.14 -20.38
N VAL A 163 -6.78 -15.11 -21.23
CA VAL A 163 -6.72 -13.72 -20.78
C VAL A 163 -8.06 -13.03 -21.02
N SER A 164 -8.76 -12.64 -19.96
CA SER A 164 -10.09 -12.02 -20.09
C SER A 164 -10.03 -10.57 -20.61
N SER A 165 -8.97 -9.84 -20.29
CA SER A 165 -8.86 -8.40 -20.61
C SER A 165 -8.23 -8.13 -21.98
N ARG A 166 -9.02 -7.47 -22.85
CA ARG A 166 -8.61 -7.01 -24.19
C ARG A 166 -7.37 -6.10 -24.14
N SER A 167 -7.40 -5.15 -23.21
CA SER A 167 -6.36 -4.13 -23.04
C SER A 167 -5.06 -4.75 -22.53
N HIS A 168 -5.17 -5.64 -21.53
CA HIS A 168 -4.03 -6.34 -20.97
C HIS A 168 -3.34 -7.23 -22.00
N PHE A 169 -4.13 -8.00 -22.78
CA PHE A 169 -3.62 -8.81 -23.88
C PHE A 169 -2.81 -7.98 -24.89
N SER A 170 -3.38 -6.84 -25.33
CA SER A 170 -2.73 -6.01 -26.32
C SER A 170 -1.44 -5.38 -25.79
N LYS A 171 -1.43 -4.91 -24.54
CA LYS A 171 -0.29 -4.20 -23.94
C LYS A 171 0.88 -5.13 -23.63
N TYR A 172 0.63 -6.29 -23.03
CA TYR A 172 1.68 -7.14 -22.44
C TYR A 172 2.05 -8.36 -23.29
N TYR A 173 1.23 -8.76 -24.26
CA TYR A 173 1.49 -9.93 -25.09
C TYR A 173 1.64 -9.56 -26.56
N LEU A 174 0.65 -8.87 -27.14
CA LEU A 174 0.65 -8.60 -28.58
C LEU A 174 1.67 -7.55 -29.01
N LYS A 175 1.66 -6.37 -28.38
CA LYS A 175 2.57 -5.26 -28.76
C LYS A 175 4.05 -5.65 -28.61
N PRO A 176 4.50 -6.29 -27.51
CA PRO A 176 5.89 -6.72 -27.40
C PRO A 176 6.31 -7.70 -28.51
N LEU A 177 5.45 -8.64 -28.90
CA LEU A 177 5.74 -9.59 -29.98
C LEU A 177 5.82 -8.93 -31.37
N LEU A 178 4.97 -7.93 -31.62
CA LEU A 178 5.04 -7.11 -32.84
C LEU A 178 6.28 -6.22 -32.86
N SER A 179 6.60 -5.56 -31.75
CA SER A 179 7.78 -4.68 -31.63
C SER A 179 9.10 -5.44 -31.69
N SER A 180 9.12 -6.69 -31.21
CA SER A 180 10.29 -7.58 -31.33
C SER A 180 10.39 -8.30 -32.68
N GLY A 181 9.41 -8.12 -33.57
CA GLY A 181 9.42 -8.73 -34.91
C GLY A 181 9.18 -10.25 -34.92
N LYS A 182 8.81 -10.86 -33.80
CA LYS A 182 8.50 -12.31 -33.73
C LYS A 182 7.13 -12.65 -34.32
N LEU A 183 6.27 -11.64 -34.43
CA LEU A 183 4.90 -11.75 -34.90
C LEU A 183 4.65 -10.62 -35.90
N GLU A 184 3.92 -10.91 -36.97
CA GLU A 184 3.59 -9.96 -38.02
C GLU A 184 2.09 -9.79 -38.20
N MET A 185 1.71 -8.62 -38.73
CA MET A 185 0.33 -8.29 -39.09
C MET A 185 0.08 -8.64 -40.54
N MET A 186 -1.03 -9.31 -40.83
CA MET A 186 -1.41 -9.63 -42.21
C MET A 186 -1.75 -8.36 -43.03
N PHE A 187 -2.30 -7.33 -42.39
CA PHE A 187 -2.53 -6.02 -42.99
C PHE A 187 -1.78 -4.92 -42.22
N PRO A 188 -0.48 -4.68 -42.49
CA PRO A 188 0.32 -3.70 -41.76
C PRO A 188 -0.14 -2.26 -42.04
N TYR A 189 -0.60 -1.96 -43.26
CA TYR A 189 -1.09 -0.64 -43.66
C TYR A 189 -2.45 -0.27 -43.03
N LYS A 190 -3.18 -1.25 -42.48
CA LYS A 190 -4.49 -1.03 -41.83
C LYS A 190 -4.56 -1.80 -40.51
N PRO A 191 -3.84 -1.34 -39.47
CA PRO A 191 -3.71 -2.07 -38.20
C PRO A 191 -5.04 -2.23 -37.45
N LYS A 192 -6.01 -1.33 -37.68
CA LYS A 192 -7.36 -1.38 -37.09
C LYS A 192 -8.38 -2.14 -37.96
N SER A 193 -7.93 -2.96 -38.91
CA SER A 193 -8.83 -3.78 -39.73
C SER A 193 -9.61 -4.78 -38.87
N LYS A 194 -10.91 -4.95 -39.14
CA LYS A 194 -11.75 -5.97 -38.49
C LYS A 194 -11.27 -7.39 -38.77
N ASN A 195 -10.67 -7.60 -39.95
CA ASN A 195 -10.15 -8.89 -40.40
C ASN A 195 -8.65 -9.03 -40.12
N GLN A 196 -8.12 -8.29 -39.13
CA GLN A 196 -6.70 -8.36 -38.81
C GLN A 196 -6.35 -9.71 -38.21
N LYS A 197 -5.36 -10.36 -38.81
CA LYS A 197 -4.77 -11.62 -38.36
C LYS A 197 -3.28 -11.45 -38.13
N TYR A 198 -2.75 -12.33 -37.31
CA TYR A 198 -1.36 -12.34 -36.90
C TYR A 198 -0.75 -13.70 -37.14
N SER A 199 0.47 -13.72 -37.66
CA SER A 199 1.25 -14.93 -37.91
C SER A 199 2.66 -14.76 -37.36
N THR A 200 3.28 -15.86 -36.97
CA THR A 200 4.69 -15.84 -36.56
C THR A 200 5.62 -15.62 -37.73
N VAL A 201 6.69 -14.90 -37.46
CA VAL A 201 7.78 -14.71 -38.40
C VAL A 201 8.80 -15.80 -38.14
N HIS A 202 8.91 -16.76 -39.06
CA HIS A 202 10.03 -17.70 -39.03
C HIS A 202 11.28 -16.97 -39.54
N THR A 203 12.12 -16.49 -38.63
CA THR A 203 13.49 -16.11 -38.97
C THR A 203 14.19 -17.36 -39.51
N LYS A 204 14.53 -17.35 -40.80
CA LYS A 204 15.43 -18.33 -41.42
C LYS A 204 16.84 -18.20 -40.86
#